data_AF-A0A1W6YUM6-F1
#
_entry.id   AF-A0A1W6YUM6-F1
#
_cell.length_a   1.000
_cell.length_b   1.000
_cell.length_c   1.000
_cell.angle_alpha   90.00
_cell.angle_beta   90.00
_cell.angle_gamma   90.00
#
_symmetry.space_group_name_H-M   'P 1'
#
loop_
_entity.id
_entity.type
_entity.pdbx_description
1 polymer ?
#
loop_
_entity_poly.entity_id
_entity_poly.type
_entity_poly.pdbx_seq_one_letter_code
_entity_poly.pdbx_strand_id
1 'polypeptide(L)'
;MTSPQFSSLPVDTVAILPVAAIEQHGPHLPVYVDACLNAGVVERAMSLVAPEVPAVFLPMQAIGKSNEHQAFPGTLTLRAETLIALLTDIGESVHRAGLRKLVLFNSHGGQPQVMDIVARDLRVRLGMFVVCAATWSFGWPDRDAFSETERIHGIHGGGKETSMMLALRPDLVRMELAGDFTPASVAIEQRYKHLRAEGKVGFGWQAQDLHPSGASGNALDADAGRGAAIVEHAASGLAELIAEVHAYPLDAIRSMP
;
A
#
# COMPACT_ATOMS: atom_id res chain seq x y z
N MET A 1 7.57 22.93 0.08
CA MET A 1 8.72 23.33 -0.77
C MET A 1 8.22 24.28 -1.86
N THR A 2 8.96 25.34 -2.17
CA THR A 2 8.64 26.26 -3.28
C THR A 2 9.24 25.77 -4.60
N SER A 3 8.77 26.28 -5.75
CA SER A 3 9.32 25.89 -7.06
C SER A 3 10.83 26.12 -7.20
N PRO A 4 11.43 27.25 -6.74
CA PRO A 4 12.87 27.43 -6.75
C PRO A 4 13.63 26.38 -5.91
N GLN A 5 13.13 26.04 -4.72
CA GLN A 5 13.73 24.99 -3.88
C GLN A 5 13.68 23.62 -4.56
N PHE A 6 12.59 23.32 -5.28
CA PHE A 6 12.46 22.07 -6.03
C PHE A 6 13.45 22.00 -7.18
N SER A 7 13.66 23.11 -7.91
CA SER A 7 14.58 23.15 -9.05
C SER A 7 16.05 22.94 -8.68
N SER A 8 16.41 23.11 -7.40
CA SER A 8 17.75 22.86 -6.88
C SER A 8 17.97 21.42 -6.37
N LEU A 9 16.96 20.55 -6.45
CA LEU A 9 17.09 19.17 -5.97
C LEU A 9 18.08 18.37 -6.84
N PRO A 10 18.95 17.55 -6.24
CA PRO A 10 19.79 16.60 -6.97
C PRO A 10 18.97 15.65 -7.86
N VAL A 11 19.53 15.24 -9.00
CA VAL A 11 18.87 14.33 -9.97
C VAL A 11 18.52 12.96 -9.37
N ASP A 12 19.28 12.54 -8.37
CA ASP A 12 19.17 11.29 -7.62
C ASP A 12 18.32 11.43 -6.33
N THR A 13 17.64 12.58 -6.15
CA THR A 13 16.55 12.72 -5.17
C THR A 13 15.48 11.68 -5.44
N VAL A 14 15.03 11.00 -4.39
CA VAL A 14 13.97 10.01 -4.47
C VAL A 14 12.62 10.70 -4.30
N ALA A 15 11.76 10.62 -5.32
CA ALA A 15 10.36 11.01 -5.18
C ALA A 15 9.56 9.82 -4.64
N ILE A 16 8.72 10.04 -3.63
CA ILE A 16 7.83 9.02 -3.07
C ILE A 16 6.40 9.44 -3.41
N LEU A 17 5.67 8.61 -4.14
CA LEU A 17 4.26 8.78 -4.44
C LEU A 17 3.43 7.82 -3.59
N PRO A 18 2.75 8.31 -2.54
CA PRO A 18 1.79 7.50 -1.79
C PRO A 18 0.57 7.17 -2.64
N VAL A 19 0.21 5.89 -2.72
CA VAL A 19 -0.97 5.38 -3.46
C VAL A 19 -1.83 4.56 -2.50
N ALA A 20 -3.08 4.96 -2.32
CA ALA A 20 -4.02 4.32 -1.40
C ALA A 20 -5.33 3.98 -2.10
N ALA A 21 -6.39 3.76 -1.33
CA ALA A 21 -7.74 3.49 -1.80
C ALA A 21 -8.81 4.00 -0.82
N ILE A 22 -10.06 4.02 -1.31
CA ILE A 22 -11.27 4.31 -0.51
C ILE A 22 -12.25 3.15 -0.74
N GLU A 23 -12.41 2.31 0.27
CA GLU A 23 -13.20 1.08 0.20
C GLU A 23 -13.72 0.66 1.57
N GLN A 24 -14.84 -0.06 1.58
CA GLN A 24 -15.38 -0.69 2.79
C GLN A 24 -14.32 -1.52 3.53
N HIS A 25 -14.36 -1.59 4.86
CA HIS A 25 -13.47 -2.44 5.66
C HIS A 25 -14.25 -3.18 6.75
N GLY A 26 -15.39 -3.76 6.35
CA GLY A 26 -16.36 -4.33 7.28
C GLY A 26 -17.20 -3.27 8.01
N PRO A 27 -18.01 -3.70 8.99
CA PRO A 27 -18.93 -2.81 9.71
C PRO A 27 -18.24 -1.91 10.74
N HIS A 28 -17.01 -2.23 11.15
CA HIS A 28 -16.32 -1.59 12.29
C HIS A 28 -15.28 -0.54 11.89
N LEU A 29 -14.82 -0.56 10.64
CA LEU A 29 -13.82 0.37 10.14
C LEU A 29 -14.40 1.33 9.10
N PRO A 30 -13.83 2.54 8.99
CA PRO A 30 -14.28 3.54 8.03
C PRO A 30 -13.77 3.22 6.62
N VAL A 31 -14.36 3.83 5.58
CA VAL A 31 -13.96 3.55 4.18
C VAL A 31 -12.58 4.10 3.77
N TYR A 32 -11.87 4.77 4.69
CA TYR A 32 -10.59 5.45 4.39
C TYR A 32 -9.37 4.74 5.00
N VAL A 33 -9.52 3.49 5.47
CA VAL A 33 -8.44 2.74 6.15
C VAL A 33 -7.13 2.79 5.36
N ASP A 34 -7.12 2.42 4.09
CA ASP A 34 -5.90 2.40 3.29
C ASP A 34 -5.20 3.76 3.27
N ALA A 35 -5.95 4.85 3.06
CA ALA A 35 -5.41 6.20 3.09
C ALA A 35 -4.88 6.58 4.49
N CYS A 36 -5.55 6.15 5.56
CA CYS A 36 -5.10 6.34 6.94
C CYS A 36 -3.76 5.64 7.20
N LEU A 37 -3.68 4.36 6.85
CA LEU A 37 -2.52 3.53 7.09
C LEU A 37 -1.33 4.04 6.28
N ASN A 38 -1.55 4.38 5.01
CA ASN A 38 -0.53 4.96 4.15
C ASN A 38 0.00 6.27 4.74
N ALA A 39 -0.89 7.18 5.15
CA ALA A 39 -0.51 8.46 5.74
C ALA A 39 0.32 8.27 7.01
N GLY A 40 -0.11 7.38 7.92
CA GLY A 40 0.61 7.10 9.16
C GLY A 40 2.01 6.52 8.92
N VAL A 41 2.15 5.59 7.98
CA VAL A 41 3.45 5.00 7.62
C VAL A 41 4.35 6.03 6.94
N VAL A 42 3.82 6.82 6.00
CA VAL A 42 4.58 7.86 5.30
C VAL A 42 5.04 8.96 6.24
N GLU A 43 4.16 9.48 7.11
CA GLU A 43 4.51 10.50 8.10
C GLU A 43 5.61 10.00 9.04
N ARG A 44 5.51 8.75 9.50
CA ARG A 44 6.56 8.17 10.33
C ARG A 44 7.87 7.99 9.55
N ALA A 45 7.81 7.48 8.32
CA ALA A 45 9.00 7.31 7.47
C ALA A 45 9.71 8.63 7.21
N MET A 46 8.97 9.72 6.98
CA MET A 46 9.54 11.08 6.82
C MET A 46 10.44 11.48 8.00
N SER A 47 10.11 11.05 9.22
CA SER A 47 10.93 11.32 10.41
C SER A 47 12.14 10.39 10.57
N LEU A 48 12.19 9.28 9.82
CA LEU A 48 13.23 8.25 9.89
C LEU A 48 14.23 8.34 8.73
N VAL A 49 13.88 8.98 7.61
CA VAL A 49 14.81 9.22 6.50
C VAL A 49 15.97 10.08 6.98
N ALA A 50 17.20 9.59 6.75
CA ALA A 50 18.40 10.28 7.17
C ALA A 50 18.54 11.65 6.46
N PRO A 51 18.97 12.72 7.14
CA PRO A 51 19.02 14.08 6.56
C PRO A 51 19.84 14.23 5.28
N GLU A 52 20.82 13.35 5.08
CA GLU A 52 21.71 13.30 3.91
C GLU A 52 21.07 12.62 2.69
N VAL A 53 19.96 11.89 2.86
CA VAL A 53 19.24 11.22 1.78
C VAL A 53 18.19 12.19 1.20
N PRO A 54 18.40 12.75 0.00
CA PRO A 54 17.45 13.67 -0.60
C PRO A 54 16.17 12.92 -0.98
N ALA A 55 15.06 13.24 -0.31
CA ALA A 55 13.76 12.64 -0.55
C ALA A 55 12.66 13.71 -0.63
N VAL A 56 11.69 13.50 -1.51
CA VAL A 56 10.48 14.34 -1.60
C VAL A 56 9.23 13.46 -1.59
N PHE A 57 8.31 13.77 -0.69
CA PHE A 57 7.03 13.08 -0.58
C PHE A 57 5.97 13.86 -1.36
N LEU A 58 5.38 13.20 -2.36
CA LEU A 58 4.36 13.77 -3.22
C LEU A 58 2.98 13.68 -2.57
N PRO A 59 2.00 14.47 -3.03
CA PRO A 59 0.61 14.34 -2.57
C PRO A 59 0.07 12.92 -2.79
N MET A 60 -0.57 12.38 -1.76
CA MET A 60 -1.18 11.04 -1.82
C MET A 60 -2.28 10.96 -2.88
N GLN A 61 -2.28 9.86 -3.62
CA GLN A 61 -3.40 9.45 -4.45
C GLN A 61 -4.34 8.59 -3.59
N ALA A 62 -5.35 9.23 -2.99
CA ALA A 62 -6.22 8.59 -1.99
C ALA A 62 -7.27 7.64 -2.59
N ILE A 63 -7.68 7.87 -3.84
CA ILE A 63 -8.67 7.03 -4.53
C ILE A 63 -7.92 6.14 -5.52
N GLY A 64 -8.03 4.83 -5.33
CA GLY A 64 -7.31 3.80 -6.09
C GLY A 64 -8.23 2.90 -6.90
N LYS A 65 -7.74 1.69 -7.21
CA LYS A 65 -8.48 0.66 -7.97
C LYS A 65 -9.02 -0.46 -7.06
N SER A 66 -10.12 -0.15 -6.38
CA SER A 66 -10.84 -1.03 -5.44
C SER A 66 -12.12 -1.69 -6.00
N ASN A 67 -12.10 -2.21 -7.23
CA ASN A 67 -13.34 -2.66 -7.88
C ASN A 67 -13.92 -3.94 -7.25
N GLU A 68 -13.09 -4.75 -6.59
CA GLU A 68 -13.47 -5.90 -5.78
C GLU A 68 -14.39 -5.55 -4.59
N HIS A 69 -14.45 -4.27 -4.21
CA HIS A 69 -15.29 -3.75 -3.13
C HIS A 69 -16.53 -2.98 -3.61
N GLN A 70 -16.84 -2.98 -4.91
CA GLN A 70 -17.95 -2.18 -5.50
C GLN A 70 -19.34 -2.56 -5.00
N ALA A 71 -19.55 -3.78 -4.49
CA ALA A 71 -20.83 -4.20 -3.94
C ALA A 71 -21.22 -3.46 -2.66
N PHE A 72 -20.29 -2.71 -2.06
CA PHE A 72 -20.47 -2.05 -0.77
C PHE A 72 -20.51 -0.53 -0.93
N PRO A 73 -21.48 0.16 -0.28
CA PRO A 73 -21.61 1.61 -0.37
C PRO A 73 -20.40 2.32 0.25
N GLY A 74 -20.04 3.46 -0.32
CA GLY A 74 -18.92 4.29 0.14
C GLY A 74 -17.57 3.98 -0.54
N THR A 75 -17.44 2.84 -1.23
CA THR A 75 -16.27 2.55 -2.07
C THR A 75 -16.19 3.54 -3.23
N LEU A 76 -15.05 4.22 -3.37
CA LEU A 76 -14.73 5.05 -4.52
C LEU A 76 -13.58 4.40 -5.27
N THR A 77 -13.79 4.05 -6.53
CA THR A 77 -12.82 3.27 -7.29
C THR A 77 -12.62 3.83 -8.71
N LEU A 78 -11.36 3.90 -9.12
CA LEU A 78 -10.95 4.16 -10.48
C LEU A 78 -10.86 2.85 -11.27
N ARG A 79 -11.13 2.94 -12.57
CA ARG A 79 -10.77 1.87 -13.50
C ARG A 79 -9.24 1.75 -13.58
N ALA A 80 -8.74 0.57 -13.90
CA ALA A 80 -7.30 0.32 -14.04
C ALA A 80 -6.66 1.29 -15.04
N GLU A 81 -7.29 1.54 -16.18
CA GLU A 81 -6.76 2.45 -17.22
C GLU A 81 -6.67 3.88 -16.72
N THR A 82 -7.63 4.32 -15.90
CA THR A 82 -7.62 5.66 -15.30
C THR A 82 -6.51 5.79 -14.26
N LEU A 83 -6.29 4.77 -13.42
CA LEU A 83 -5.20 4.78 -12.45
C LEU A 83 -3.83 4.71 -13.14
N ILE A 84 -3.68 3.90 -14.21
CA ILE A 84 -2.45 3.85 -15.02
C ILE A 84 -2.14 5.23 -15.62
N ALA A 85 -3.13 5.88 -16.22
CA ALA A 85 -2.96 7.21 -16.80
C ALA A 85 -2.56 8.25 -15.73
N LEU A 86 -3.26 8.26 -14.60
CA LEU A 86 -2.98 9.18 -13.49
C LEU A 86 -1.55 9.02 -12.95
N LEU A 87 -1.14 7.80 -12.61
CA LEU A 87 0.19 7.56 -12.05
C LEU A 87 1.30 7.81 -13.11
N THR A 88 1.00 7.55 -14.38
CA THR A 88 1.90 7.88 -15.50
C THR A 88 2.11 9.38 -15.62
N ASP A 89 1.04 10.18 -15.62
CA ASP A 89 1.12 11.65 -15.75
C ASP A 89 1.91 12.27 -14.59
N ILE A 90 1.76 11.71 -13.38
CA ILE A 90 2.53 12.11 -12.21
C ILE A 90 4.01 11.72 -12.39
N GLY A 91 4.31 10.48 -12.80
CA GLY A 91 5.68 10.03 -13.04
C GLY A 91 6.40 10.83 -14.13
N GLU A 92 5.71 11.14 -15.22
CA GLU A 92 6.20 12.02 -16.29
C GLU A 92 6.45 13.45 -15.79
N SER A 93 5.63 13.93 -14.87
CA SER A 93 5.82 15.24 -14.22
C SER A 93 7.04 15.25 -13.29
N VAL A 94 7.27 14.17 -12.54
CA VAL A 94 8.49 13.97 -11.73
C VAL A 94 9.73 13.96 -12.63
N HIS A 95 9.68 13.22 -13.74
CA HIS A 95 10.76 13.18 -14.72
C HIS A 95 11.06 14.56 -15.33
N ARG A 96 10.00 15.27 -15.76
CA ARG A 96 10.07 16.62 -16.35
C ARG A 96 10.68 17.63 -15.37
N ALA A 97 10.44 17.45 -14.07
CA ALA A 97 11.02 18.27 -13.02
C ALA A 97 12.50 17.96 -12.73
N GLY A 98 13.10 16.98 -13.42
CA GLY A 98 14.53 16.67 -13.35
C GLY A 98 14.89 15.46 -12.51
N LEU A 99 13.94 14.87 -11.77
CA LEU A 99 14.21 13.69 -10.95
C LEU A 99 14.22 12.41 -11.79
N ARG A 100 14.97 11.40 -11.36
CA ARG A 100 15.08 10.11 -12.07
C ARG A 100 14.66 8.90 -11.25
N LYS A 101 14.38 9.08 -9.96
CA LYS A 101 14.05 8.01 -9.02
C LYS A 101 12.66 8.23 -8.42
N LEU A 102 11.82 7.21 -8.50
CA LEU A 102 10.43 7.24 -8.03
C LEU A 102 10.11 5.96 -7.26
N VAL A 103 9.54 6.10 -6.07
CA VAL A 103 8.93 5.02 -5.30
C VAL A 103 7.43 5.20 -5.34
N LEU A 104 6.71 4.21 -5.90
CA LEU A 104 5.26 4.10 -5.76
C LEU A 104 4.99 3.30 -4.47
N PHE A 105 4.45 3.95 -3.44
CA PHE A 105 4.26 3.35 -2.11
C PHE A 105 2.79 3.11 -1.78
N ASN A 106 2.41 1.84 -1.72
CA ASN A 106 1.02 1.39 -1.70
C ASN A 106 0.54 0.93 -0.33
N SER A 107 -0.78 1.00 -0.12
CA SER A 107 -1.44 0.46 1.07
C SER A 107 -2.65 -0.42 0.78
N HIS A 108 -2.99 -0.68 -0.48
CA HIS A 108 -4.21 -1.39 -0.88
C HIS A 108 -3.93 -2.58 -1.82
N GLY A 109 -4.52 -3.75 -1.54
CA GLY A 109 -4.22 -5.01 -2.22
C GLY A 109 -4.61 -5.08 -3.71
N GLY A 110 -5.59 -4.30 -4.17
CA GLY A 110 -6.19 -4.42 -5.51
C GLY A 110 -5.43 -3.77 -6.66
N GLN A 111 -4.35 -3.03 -6.37
CA GLN A 111 -3.62 -2.21 -7.35
C GLN A 111 -2.10 -2.41 -7.52
N PRO A 112 -1.37 -3.34 -6.86
CA PRO A 112 0.04 -3.56 -7.12
C PRO A 112 0.38 -3.82 -8.60
N GLN A 113 -0.45 -4.59 -9.31
CA GLN A 113 -0.21 -4.92 -10.72
C GLN A 113 -0.35 -3.71 -11.64
N VAL A 114 -1.20 -2.75 -11.28
CA VAL A 114 -1.32 -1.47 -11.99
C VAL A 114 -0.03 -0.65 -11.81
N MET A 115 0.51 -0.62 -10.59
CA MET A 115 1.78 0.07 -10.32
C MET A 115 2.95 -0.57 -11.07
N ASP A 116 2.99 -1.91 -11.16
CA ASP A 116 4.03 -2.62 -11.90
C ASP A 116 4.05 -2.24 -13.39
N ILE A 117 2.87 -2.10 -14.01
CA ILE A 117 2.71 -1.62 -15.39
C ILE A 117 3.30 -0.22 -15.51
N VAL A 118 2.88 0.71 -14.65
CA VAL A 118 3.33 2.12 -14.67
C VAL A 118 4.84 2.21 -14.48
N ALA A 119 5.39 1.47 -13.51
CA ALA A 119 6.83 1.46 -13.23
C ALA A 119 7.63 0.98 -14.43
N ARG A 120 7.18 -0.09 -15.10
CA ARG A 120 7.82 -0.61 -16.31
C ARG A 120 7.74 0.39 -17.46
N ASP A 121 6.58 1.02 -17.65
CA ASP A 121 6.37 1.96 -18.75
C ASP A 121 7.19 3.24 -18.58
N LEU A 122 7.29 3.78 -17.36
CA LEU A 122 8.15 4.93 -17.07
C LEU A 122 9.63 4.59 -17.24
N ARG A 123 10.04 3.37 -16.85
CA ARG A 123 11.40 2.88 -17.12
C ARG A 123 11.69 2.82 -18.61
N VAL A 124 10.82 2.20 -19.40
CA VAL A 124 11.03 2.02 -20.85
C VAL A 124 11.02 3.35 -21.60
N ARG A 125 10.07 4.25 -21.28
CA ARG A 125 9.88 5.50 -22.02
C ARG A 125 10.86 6.60 -21.60
N LEU A 126 11.22 6.67 -20.33
CA LEU A 126 11.94 7.82 -19.74
C LEU A 126 13.26 7.44 -19.08
N GLY A 127 13.63 6.15 -19.04
CA GLY A 127 14.85 5.70 -18.38
C GLY A 127 14.83 5.89 -16.85
N MET A 128 13.66 6.07 -16.23
CA MET A 128 13.54 6.27 -14.79
C MET A 128 13.84 5.00 -14.00
N PHE A 129 14.37 5.17 -12.78
CA PHE A 129 14.35 4.13 -11.77
C PHE A 129 13.03 4.20 -11.00
N VAL A 130 12.12 3.26 -11.25
CA VAL A 130 10.83 3.21 -10.55
C VAL A 130 10.74 1.93 -9.74
N VAL A 131 10.44 2.06 -8.44
CA VAL A 131 10.31 0.97 -7.48
C VAL A 131 8.89 0.96 -6.93
N CYS A 132 8.27 -0.22 -6.87
CA CYS A 132 6.97 -0.41 -6.25
C CYS A 132 7.16 -1.12 -4.91
N ALA A 133 6.56 -0.56 -3.85
CA ALA A 133 6.53 -1.16 -2.52
C ALA A 133 5.17 -0.91 -1.88
N ALA A 134 4.85 -1.64 -0.83
CA ALA A 134 3.63 -1.49 -0.06
C ALA A 134 3.92 -1.56 1.44
N THR A 135 2.95 -1.20 2.27
CA THR A 135 3.07 -1.26 3.74
C THR A 135 3.44 -2.65 4.27
N TRP A 136 3.13 -3.72 3.53
CA TRP A 136 3.47 -5.11 3.87
C TRP A 136 4.76 -5.64 3.21
N SER A 137 5.44 -4.86 2.35
CA SER A 137 6.64 -5.32 1.62
C SER A 137 7.81 -5.71 2.53
N PHE A 138 7.84 -5.19 3.75
CA PHE A 138 8.97 -5.33 4.68
C PHE A 138 8.76 -6.47 5.70
N GLY A 139 7.71 -7.28 5.54
CA GLY A 139 7.38 -8.37 6.45
C GLY A 139 6.70 -7.90 7.74
N TRP A 140 6.82 -8.70 8.80
CA TRP A 140 6.18 -8.46 10.09
C TRP A 140 7.21 -8.08 11.16
N PRO A 141 6.92 -7.13 12.05
CA PRO A 141 7.78 -6.85 13.21
C PRO A 141 7.91 -8.06 14.13
N ASP A 142 6.80 -8.79 14.31
CA ASP A 142 6.72 -10.06 15.02
C ASP A 142 5.81 -10.99 14.22
N ARG A 143 6.35 -12.14 13.79
CA ARG A 143 5.61 -13.14 12.99
C ARG A 143 4.53 -13.84 13.80
N ASP A 144 4.66 -13.87 15.11
CA ASP A 144 3.72 -14.53 16.01
C ASP A 144 2.68 -13.54 16.59
N ALA A 145 2.72 -12.28 16.15
CA ALA A 145 1.76 -11.25 16.54
C ALA A 145 0.31 -11.59 16.15
N PHE A 146 0.10 -12.46 15.16
CA PHE A 146 -1.21 -12.97 14.77
C PHE A 146 -1.13 -14.46 14.45
N SER A 147 -2.27 -15.14 14.61
CA SER A 147 -2.40 -16.55 14.21
C SER A 147 -2.00 -16.75 12.74
N GLU A 148 -1.54 -17.95 12.40
CA GLU A 148 -1.21 -18.28 11.00
C GLU A 148 -2.41 -18.08 10.06
N THR A 149 -3.61 -18.48 10.51
CA THR A 149 -4.84 -18.25 9.76
C THR A 149 -5.06 -16.77 9.48
N GLU A 150 -4.89 -15.91 10.48
CA GLU A 150 -5.05 -14.45 10.30
C GLU A 150 -3.98 -13.88 9.37
N ARG A 151 -2.73 -14.32 9.47
CA ARG A 151 -1.66 -13.84 8.56
C ARG A 151 -1.88 -14.24 7.10
N ILE A 152 -2.56 -15.36 6.85
CA ILE A 152 -2.79 -15.88 5.49
C ILE A 152 -4.13 -15.38 4.92
N HIS A 153 -5.18 -15.35 5.74
CA HIS A 153 -6.56 -15.13 5.31
C HIS A 153 -7.17 -13.82 5.83
N GLY A 154 -6.54 -13.18 6.82
CA GLY A 154 -6.93 -11.88 7.39
C GLY A 154 -6.51 -10.70 6.51
N ILE A 155 -6.92 -10.74 5.25
CA ILE A 155 -6.39 -9.86 4.20
C ILE A 155 -7.08 -8.49 4.15
N HIS A 156 -8.23 -8.31 4.81
CA HIS A 156 -9.07 -7.11 4.65
C HIS A 156 -9.96 -6.80 5.86
N GLY A 157 -9.80 -5.66 6.51
CA GLY A 157 -10.54 -5.29 7.72
C GLY A 157 -10.30 -6.22 8.92
N GLY A 158 -9.31 -7.12 8.84
CA GLY A 158 -8.95 -8.07 9.88
C GLY A 158 -8.17 -7.45 11.03
N GLY A 159 -7.52 -8.30 11.82
CA GLY A 159 -6.75 -7.93 13.00
C GLY A 159 -5.62 -6.95 12.70
N LYS A 160 -4.89 -7.12 11.58
CA LYS A 160 -3.79 -6.24 11.17
C LYS A 160 -4.23 -4.78 10.98
N GLU A 161 -5.21 -4.55 10.12
CA GLU A 161 -5.67 -3.20 9.76
C GLU A 161 -6.44 -2.55 10.90
N THR A 162 -7.25 -3.33 11.61
CA THR A 162 -7.94 -2.86 12.82
C THR A 162 -6.93 -2.44 13.90
N SER A 163 -5.87 -3.22 14.10
CA SER A 163 -4.78 -2.87 15.04
C SER A 163 -4.10 -1.55 14.66
N MET A 164 -3.71 -1.40 13.39
CA MET A 164 -3.08 -0.16 12.92
C MET A 164 -4.03 1.04 13.03
N MET A 165 -5.31 0.86 12.76
CA MET A 165 -6.33 1.91 12.94
C MET A 165 -6.53 2.28 14.41
N LEU A 166 -6.51 1.32 15.34
CA LEU A 166 -6.54 1.60 16.78
C LEU A 166 -5.31 2.40 17.24
N ALA A 167 -4.15 2.21 16.62
CA ALA A 167 -2.96 2.98 16.90
C ALA A 167 -3.02 4.41 16.34
N LEU A 168 -3.50 4.56 15.10
CA LEU A 168 -3.46 5.84 14.37
C LEU A 168 -4.69 6.72 14.64
N ARG A 169 -5.89 6.13 14.62
CA ARG A 169 -7.19 6.81 14.69
C ARG A 169 -8.22 5.97 15.48
N PRO A 170 -7.99 5.71 16.78
CA PRO A 170 -8.91 4.91 17.59
C PRO A 170 -10.32 5.51 17.66
N ASP A 171 -10.47 6.83 17.49
CA ASP A 171 -11.75 7.54 17.45
C ASP A 171 -12.66 7.11 16.28
N LEU A 172 -12.07 6.48 15.26
CA LEU A 172 -12.76 6.05 14.05
C LEU A 172 -12.98 4.54 13.97
N VAL A 173 -12.55 3.78 14.99
CA VAL A 173 -12.79 2.34 15.09
C VAL A 173 -14.03 2.09 15.96
N ARG A 174 -14.98 1.30 15.44
CA ARG A 174 -16.20 0.88 16.15
C ARG A 174 -16.02 -0.56 16.63
N MET A 175 -15.22 -0.77 17.67
CA MET A 175 -14.89 -2.13 18.15
C MET A 175 -16.12 -2.93 18.59
N GLU A 176 -17.21 -2.28 18.97
CA GLU A 176 -18.51 -2.92 19.24
C GLU A 176 -19.15 -3.58 18.01
N LEU A 177 -18.70 -3.23 16.81
CA LEU A 177 -19.10 -3.83 15.53
C LEU A 177 -18.03 -4.79 14.98
N ALA A 178 -16.87 -4.92 15.63
CA ALA A 178 -15.82 -5.82 15.19
C ALA A 178 -16.25 -7.28 15.34
N GLY A 179 -15.68 -8.15 14.50
CA GLY A 179 -16.02 -9.57 14.50
C GLY A 179 -14.88 -10.45 14.00
N ASP A 180 -15.06 -11.75 14.15
CA ASP A 180 -14.27 -12.76 13.45
C ASP A 180 -14.94 -13.05 12.10
N PHE A 181 -14.50 -12.32 11.07
CA PHE A 181 -15.04 -12.42 9.72
C PHE A 181 -14.32 -13.55 8.97
N THR A 182 -14.56 -14.79 9.38
CA THR A 182 -13.91 -15.96 8.79
C THR A 182 -14.19 -16.05 7.29
N PRO A 183 -13.19 -15.85 6.42
CA PRO A 183 -13.42 -15.77 4.98
C PRO A 183 -13.52 -17.15 4.33
N ALA A 184 -14.20 -17.21 3.18
CA ALA A 184 -14.33 -18.41 2.36
C ALA A 184 -12.98 -18.96 1.87
N SER A 185 -11.93 -18.13 1.84
CA SER A 185 -10.56 -18.53 1.49
C SER A 185 -10.01 -19.66 2.39
N VAL A 186 -10.44 -19.73 3.66
CA VAL A 186 -10.08 -20.82 4.58
C VAL A 186 -10.62 -22.15 4.07
N ALA A 187 -11.91 -22.19 3.71
CA ALA A 187 -12.54 -23.40 3.18
C ALA A 187 -12.01 -23.77 1.78
N ILE A 188 -11.69 -22.77 0.95
CA ILE A 188 -11.08 -22.96 -0.37
C ILE A 188 -9.72 -23.66 -0.24
N GLU A 189 -8.87 -23.20 0.68
CA GLU A 189 -7.56 -23.81 0.93
C GLU A 189 -7.66 -25.26 1.38
N GLN A 190 -8.59 -25.57 2.28
CA GLN A 190 -8.81 -26.93 2.77
C GLN A 190 -9.35 -27.87 1.68
N ARG A 191 -10.21 -27.36 0.79
CA ARG A 191 -10.92 -28.17 -0.21
C ARG A 191 -10.13 -28.34 -1.51
N TYR A 192 -9.33 -27.36 -1.91
CA TYR A 192 -8.68 -27.34 -3.20
C TYR A 192 -7.15 -27.32 -3.07
N LYS A 193 -6.49 -28.22 -3.81
CA LYS A 193 -5.03 -28.37 -3.79
C LYS A 193 -4.27 -27.13 -4.24
N HIS A 194 -4.80 -26.38 -5.21
CA HIS A 194 -4.08 -25.28 -5.87
C HIS A 194 -4.83 -23.94 -5.89
N LEU A 195 -6.16 -23.97 -5.96
CA LEU A 195 -6.98 -22.75 -6.05
C LEU A 195 -6.88 -21.94 -4.75
N ARG A 196 -6.64 -20.63 -4.86
CA ARG A 196 -6.60 -19.68 -3.72
C ARG A 196 -7.33 -18.39 -4.09
N ALA A 197 -7.77 -17.63 -3.09
CA ALA A 197 -8.30 -16.27 -3.32
C ALA A 197 -7.17 -15.32 -3.76
N GLU A 198 -6.06 -15.35 -3.05
CA GLU A 198 -4.84 -14.59 -3.37
C GLU A 198 -3.61 -15.50 -3.58
N GLY A 199 -2.55 -14.95 -4.16
CA GLY A 199 -1.29 -15.63 -4.40
C GLY A 199 -1.12 -16.13 -5.85
N LYS A 200 -0.24 -17.12 -6.05
CA LYS A 200 0.22 -17.54 -7.39
C LYS A 200 -0.88 -18.11 -8.30
N VAL A 201 -1.93 -18.67 -7.72
CA VAL A 201 -3.09 -19.27 -8.42
C VAL A 201 -4.37 -18.69 -7.83
N GLY A 202 -4.43 -17.36 -7.81
CA GLY A 202 -5.59 -16.56 -7.40
C GLY A 202 -6.69 -16.54 -8.45
N PHE A 203 -7.92 -16.17 -8.05
CA PHE A 203 -9.02 -15.85 -8.96
C PHE A 203 -9.54 -14.43 -8.68
N GLY A 204 -10.27 -13.85 -9.64
CA GLY A 204 -10.86 -12.52 -9.49
C GLY A 204 -12.09 -12.55 -8.59
N TRP A 205 -11.88 -12.52 -7.27
CA TRP A 205 -12.92 -12.45 -6.26
C TRP A 205 -13.44 -11.01 -6.08
N GLN A 206 -14.66 -10.90 -5.58
CA GLN A 206 -15.19 -9.68 -4.95
C GLN A 206 -15.36 -9.91 -3.45
N ALA A 207 -15.33 -8.87 -2.64
CA ALA A 207 -15.24 -9.01 -1.18
C ALA A 207 -16.40 -9.84 -0.59
N GLN A 208 -17.60 -9.74 -1.16
CA GLN A 208 -18.76 -10.54 -0.76
C GLN A 208 -18.64 -12.05 -1.09
N ASP A 209 -17.75 -12.42 -2.01
CA ASP A 209 -17.43 -13.83 -2.30
C ASP A 209 -16.61 -14.45 -1.15
N LEU A 210 -15.80 -13.63 -0.48
CA LEU A 210 -14.99 -14.04 0.67
C LEU A 210 -15.78 -13.99 1.96
N HIS A 211 -16.52 -12.90 2.20
CA HIS A 211 -17.39 -12.81 3.37
C HIS A 211 -18.52 -11.77 3.14
N PRO A 212 -19.77 -12.05 3.56
CA PRO A 212 -20.90 -11.14 3.32
C PRO A 212 -20.77 -9.75 3.95
N SER A 213 -19.97 -9.59 5.01
CA SER A 213 -19.72 -8.28 5.63
C SER A 213 -18.71 -7.42 4.84
N GLY A 214 -18.00 -8.02 3.89
CA GLY A 214 -16.90 -7.41 3.15
C GLY A 214 -15.54 -7.46 3.85
N ALA A 215 -15.48 -7.67 5.17
CA ALA A 215 -14.22 -7.93 5.89
C ALA A 215 -13.83 -9.42 5.87
N SER A 216 -12.53 -9.70 5.91
CA SER A 216 -11.90 -11.03 5.94
C SER A 216 -10.80 -11.04 6.99
N GLY A 217 -11.03 -11.73 8.10
CA GLY A 217 -10.10 -11.83 9.23
C GLY A 217 -10.73 -11.57 10.60
N ASN A 218 -9.96 -11.83 11.65
CA ASN A 218 -10.38 -11.68 13.03
C ASN A 218 -10.04 -10.30 13.60
N ALA A 219 -10.98 -9.37 13.48
CA ALA A 219 -10.85 -8.03 14.03
C ALA A 219 -10.99 -7.96 15.57
N LEU A 220 -11.52 -9.02 16.21
CA LEU A 220 -11.61 -9.07 17.68
C LEU A 220 -10.24 -9.24 18.34
N ASP A 221 -9.28 -9.83 17.62
CA ASP A 221 -7.88 -9.93 18.05
C ASP A 221 -7.06 -8.70 17.63
N ALA A 222 -7.68 -7.52 17.53
CA ALA A 222 -6.94 -6.29 17.25
C ALA A 222 -6.35 -5.66 18.52
N ASP A 223 -5.15 -5.09 18.42
CA ASP A 223 -4.47 -4.39 19.51
C ASP A 223 -3.72 -3.16 19.03
N ALA A 224 -3.84 -2.04 19.74
CA ALA A 224 -3.20 -0.78 19.38
C ALA A 224 -1.67 -0.87 19.45
N GLY A 225 -1.10 -1.64 20.38
CA GLY A 225 0.34 -1.85 20.50
C GLY A 225 0.91 -2.60 19.30
N ARG A 226 0.27 -3.70 18.89
CA ARG A 226 0.59 -4.41 17.63
C ARG A 226 0.48 -3.46 16.44
N GLY A 227 -0.57 -2.65 16.38
CA GLY A 227 -0.76 -1.65 15.33
C GLY A 227 0.39 -0.66 15.22
N ALA A 228 0.81 -0.08 16.35
CA ALA A 228 1.93 0.85 16.40
C ALA A 228 3.24 0.20 15.95
N ALA A 229 3.50 -1.04 16.38
CA ALA A 229 4.68 -1.80 15.96
C ALA A 229 4.69 -2.07 14.45
N ILE A 230 3.53 -2.39 13.84
CA ILE A 230 3.43 -2.60 12.38
C ILE A 230 3.68 -1.30 11.62
N VAL A 231 3.11 -0.17 12.07
CA VAL A 231 3.35 1.14 11.46
C VAL A 231 4.84 1.50 11.53
N GLU A 232 5.47 1.33 12.70
CA GLU A 232 6.90 1.60 12.89
C GLU A 232 7.77 0.74 11.98
N HIS A 233 7.45 -0.55 11.86
CA HIS A 233 8.18 -1.50 11.02
C HIS A 233 8.08 -1.15 9.54
N ALA A 234 6.87 -0.88 9.06
CA ALA A 234 6.65 -0.47 7.68
C ALA A 234 7.33 0.87 7.36
N ALA A 235 7.31 1.82 8.30
CA ALA A 235 7.96 3.12 8.15
C ALA A 235 9.48 3.03 8.12
N SER A 236 10.06 2.18 8.98
CA SER A 236 11.50 1.89 8.98
C SER A 236 11.93 1.25 7.67
N GLY A 237 11.19 0.23 7.20
CA GLY A 237 11.47 -0.40 5.91
C GLY A 237 11.33 0.55 4.72
N LEU A 238 10.37 1.48 4.76
CA LEU A 238 10.27 2.52 3.72
C LEU A 238 11.46 3.49 3.76
N ALA A 239 11.91 3.91 4.95
CA ALA A 239 13.08 4.78 5.08
C ALA A 239 14.36 4.10 4.58
N GLU A 240 14.55 2.82 4.92
CA GLU A 240 15.64 1.98 4.40
C GLU A 240 15.57 1.86 2.87
N LEU A 241 14.38 1.57 2.32
CA LEU A 241 14.18 1.48 0.87
C LEU A 241 14.50 2.81 0.17
N ILE A 242 14.12 3.96 0.75
CA ILE A 242 14.44 5.28 0.19
C ILE A 242 15.97 5.46 0.13
N ALA A 243 16.70 5.05 1.18
CA ALA A 243 18.15 5.10 1.19
C ALA A 243 18.78 4.17 0.13
N GLU A 244 18.28 2.94 -0.03
CA GLU A 244 18.73 2.00 -1.06
C GLU A 244 18.47 2.53 -2.47
N VAL A 245 17.27 3.09 -2.71
CA VAL A 245 16.92 3.69 -4.00
C VAL A 245 17.81 4.89 -4.29
N HIS A 246 18.08 5.74 -3.30
CA HIS A 246 19.03 6.84 -3.43
C HIS A 246 20.46 6.36 -3.73
N ALA A 247 20.93 5.30 -3.08
CA ALA A 247 22.26 4.73 -3.30
C ALA A 247 22.40 3.99 -4.65
N TYR A 248 21.30 3.46 -5.21
CA TYR A 248 21.35 2.71 -6.46
C TYR A 248 21.81 3.60 -7.64
N PRO A 249 22.90 3.27 -8.34
CA PRO A 249 23.50 4.19 -9.29
C PRO A 249 22.69 4.24 -10.61
N LEU A 250 22.44 5.45 -11.11
CA LEU A 250 21.60 5.65 -12.31
C LEU A 250 22.23 5.08 -13.59
N ASP A 251 23.55 4.90 -13.65
CA ASP A 251 24.24 4.28 -14.79
C ASP A 251 24.09 2.74 -14.83
N ALA A 252 23.72 2.10 -13.71
CA ALA A 252 23.28 0.70 -13.72
C ALA A 252 21.94 0.52 -14.44
N ILE A 253 21.16 1.59 -14.57
CA ILE A 253 19.97 1.65 -15.43
C ILE A 253 20.41 1.91 -16.86
N ARG A 254 20.79 0.82 -17.52
CA ARG A 254 21.19 0.87 -18.93
C ARG A 254 20.04 1.40 -19.78
N SER A 255 20.36 2.41 -20.59
CA SER A 255 19.53 2.87 -21.69
C SER A 255 19.39 1.76 -22.74
N MET A 256 18.33 1.86 -23.55
CA MET A 256 18.24 1.07 -24.78
C MET A 256 19.50 1.33 -25.62
N PRO A 257 20.08 0.28 -26.25
CA PRO A 257 21.23 0.41 -27.13
C PRO A 257 20.97 1.34 -28.32
#